data_AF-A0A3P9N205-F1
#
_entry.id   AF-A0A3P9N205-F1
#
_cell.length_a   1.000
_cell.length_b   1.000
_cell.length_c   1.000
_cell.angle_alpha   90.00
_cell.angle_beta   90.00
_cell.angle_gamma   90.00
#
_symmetry.space_group_name_H-M   'P 1'
#
loop_
_entity.id
_entity.type
_entity.pdbx_description
1 polymer ?
#
loop_
_entity_poly.entity_id
_entity_poly.type
_entity_poly.pdbx_seq_one_letter_code
_entity_poly.pdbx_strand_id
1 'polypeptide(L)'
;MRSPAVRMFHRLEGLFCVYKPAGVHWKLVRDTIETNLLKGVNDTPAPPLTHQVRFLPNPNNESKASGGLMLRPVSVPVLSKHPLVTGPEFQHLKVGVGHRLDTSSSGVLVMAVGNGNKILNNLYGIQTTRDYTLEGEFGMATHDFTHTSRVVERSTYDHITQEKMERVLAMLEGANQKALRTYSSVDMNSQEAYELAVKGLLGPDGKSVPILTGLRCIRFQPPHFTLEVQCLNETQKYLRKVVHEIGLELRSTAVCKGVRRTRDGFFTLQDALTRNHWSAADVLQAVQKYSSKKNKKKKSSSGTLTDKATLQTSEETLAVSQENKADTEETTTEVQCN
;
A
#
# COMPACT_ATOMS: atom_id res chain seq x y z
N MET A 1 -28.69 3.59 -22.37
CA MET A 1 -27.42 2.84 -22.21
C MET A 1 -26.38 3.74 -21.55
N ARG A 2 -25.33 3.19 -20.90
CA ARG A 2 -24.19 3.99 -20.41
C ARG A 2 -23.26 4.34 -21.59
N SER A 3 -22.65 5.53 -21.57
CA SER A 3 -21.71 5.99 -22.60
C SER A 3 -20.46 5.10 -22.67
N PRO A 4 -19.66 5.20 -23.76
CA PRO A 4 -18.32 4.61 -23.80
C PRO A 4 -17.42 5.12 -22.66
N ALA A 5 -17.43 6.43 -22.38
CA ALA A 5 -16.65 7.04 -21.30
C ALA A 5 -17.01 6.49 -19.91
N VAL A 6 -18.30 6.41 -19.56
CA VAL A 6 -18.75 5.83 -18.28
C VAL A 6 -18.39 4.34 -18.18
N ARG A 7 -18.48 3.58 -19.28
CA ARG A 7 -18.04 2.17 -19.31
C ARG A 7 -16.52 2.02 -19.16
N MET A 8 -15.74 2.98 -19.67
CA MET A 8 -14.29 3.03 -19.52
C MET A 8 -13.92 3.38 -18.06
N PHE A 9 -14.51 4.44 -17.50
CA PHE A 9 -14.32 4.87 -16.11
C PHE A 9 -14.58 3.73 -15.11
N HIS A 10 -15.69 3.00 -15.23
CA HIS A 10 -15.98 1.86 -14.34
C HIS A 10 -14.94 0.73 -14.41
N ARG A 11 -14.14 0.62 -15.48
CA ARG A 11 -13.03 -0.35 -15.57
C ARG A 11 -11.73 0.18 -14.95
N LEU A 12 -11.58 1.50 -14.77
CA LEU A 12 -10.50 2.12 -14.02
C LEU A 12 -10.72 2.07 -12.50
N GLU A 13 -11.95 1.85 -12.03
CA GLU A 13 -12.28 1.84 -10.61
C GLU A 13 -11.60 0.69 -9.85
N GLY A 14 -10.51 1.00 -9.15
CA GLY A 14 -9.73 0.01 -8.41
C GLY A 14 -8.46 0.59 -7.80
N LEU A 15 -7.51 -0.29 -7.50
CA LEU A 15 -6.20 0.00 -6.92
C LEU A 15 -5.08 -0.23 -7.94
N PHE A 16 -4.12 0.67 -7.95
CA PHE A 16 -2.88 0.58 -8.74
C PHE A 16 -1.74 1.24 -7.95
N CYS A 17 -0.51 1.15 -8.45
CA CYS A 17 0.61 1.92 -7.89
C CYS A 17 1.48 2.54 -8.98
N VAL A 18 2.15 3.62 -8.61
CA VAL A 18 3.04 4.39 -9.49
C VAL A 18 4.40 4.59 -8.82
N TYR A 19 5.44 4.83 -9.61
CA TYR A 19 6.75 5.20 -9.08
C TYR A 19 6.84 6.71 -8.90
N LYS A 20 6.93 7.17 -7.65
CA LYS A 20 7.22 8.56 -7.30
C LYS A 20 8.75 8.79 -7.32
N PRO A 21 9.28 9.71 -8.13
CA PRO A 21 10.68 10.12 -8.03
C PRO A 21 10.94 11.02 -6.81
N ALA A 22 12.20 11.12 -6.39
CA ALA A 22 12.65 12.13 -5.44
C ALA A 22 12.51 13.55 -6.04
N GLY A 23 12.44 14.56 -5.18
CA GLY A 23 12.28 15.98 -5.57
C GLY A 23 10.87 16.39 -6.00
N VAL A 24 9.99 15.45 -6.36
CA VAL A 24 8.61 15.72 -6.77
C VAL A 24 7.65 15.56 -5.60
N HIS A 25 6.75 16.51 -5.35
CA HIS A 25 5.72 16.35 -4.31
C HIS A 25 4.59 15.41 -4.75
N TRP A 26 4.09 14.55 -3.85
CA TRP A 26 3.08 13.52 -4.16
C TRP A 26 1.78 14.09 -4.78
N LYS A 27 1.40 15.32 -4.43
CA LYS A 27 0.23 15.99 -5.01
C LYS A 27 0.38 16.20 -6.53
N LEU A 28 1.56 16.60 -7.00
CA LEU A 28 1.81 16.79 -8.43
C LEU A 28 1.71 15.46 -9.21
N VAL A 29 2.16 14.35 -8.60
CA VAL A 29 1.99 13.00 -9.17
C VAL A 29 0.50 12.65 -9.30
N ARG A 30 -0.29 12.86 -8.24
CA ARG A 30 -1.75 12.67 -8.27
C ARG A 30 -2.41 13.51 -9.36
N ASP A 31 -2.12 14.80 -9.39
CA ASP A 31 -2.78 15.77 -10.27
C ASP A 31 -2.44 15.47 -11.74
N THR A 32 -1.18 15.11 -12.04
CA THR A 32 -0.75 14.65 -13.39
C THR A 32 -1.50 13.38 -13.82
N ILE A 33 -1.58 12.39 -12.94
CA ILE A 33 -2.29 11.13 -13.23
C ILE A 33 -3.77 11.39 -13.45
N GLU A 34 -4.40 12.24 -12.64
CA GLU A 34 -5.80 12.61 -12.81
C GLU A 34 -6.05 13.27 -14.18
N THR A 35 -5.20 14.22 -14.59
CA THR A 35 -5.29 14.85 -15.92
C THR A 35 -5.15 13.82 -17.05
N ASN A 36 -4.21 12.87 -16.94
CA ASN A 36 -4.03 11.81 -17.94
C ASN A 36 -5.22 10.84 -17.98
N LEU A 37 -5.83 10.51 -16.84
CA LEU A 37 -7.02 9.68 -16.75
C LEU A 37 -8.26 10.40 -17.31
N LEU A 38 -8.44 11.70 -17.00
CA LEU A 38 -9.48 12.55 -17.57
C LEU A 38 -9.38 12.59 -19.10
N LYS A 39 -8.17 12.78 -19.64
CA LYS A 39 -7.93 12.71 -21.07
C LYS A 39 -8.34 11.34 -21.62
N GLY A 40 -7.78 10.24 -21.10
CA GLY A 40 -8.06 8.89 -21.62
C GLY A 40 -9.52 8.42 -21.49
N VAL A 41 -10.30 8.98 -20.56
CA VAL A 41 -11.76 8.73 -20.46
C VAL A 41 -12.53 9.54 -21.50
N ASN A 42 -12.21 10.83 -21.67
CA ASN A 42 -12.90 11.72 -22.61
C ASN A 42 -12.48 11.52 -24.08
N ASP A 43 -11.30 10.97 -24.35
CA ASP A 43 -10.83 10.55 -25.68
C ASP A 43 -11.62 9.34 -26.24
N THR A 44 -12.58 8.77 -25.49
CA THR A 44 -13.42 7.66 -25.98
C THR A 44 -14.47 8.16 -26.99
N PRO A 45 -14.80 7.38 -28.05
CA PRO A 45 -15.72 7.84 -29.09
C PRO A 45 -17.09 8.25 -28.55
N ALA A 46 -17.57 9.44 -28.92
CA ALA A 46 -18.88 9.92 -28.56
C ALA A 46 -20.00 9.01 -29.14
N PRO A 47 -21.13 8.82 -28.42
CA PRO A 47 -22.27 8.10 -28.97
C PRO A 47 -22.87 8.85 -30.18
N PRO A 48 -23.45 8.14 -31.17
CA PRO A 48 -24.05 8.78 -32.34
C PRO A 48 -25.20 9.71 -31.94
N LEU A 49 -25.31 10.84 -32.62
CA LEU A 49 -26.31 11.86 -32.31
C LEU A 49 -27.73 11.33 -32.52
N THR A 50 -28.54 11.39 -31.47
CA THR A 50 -29.99 11.20 -31.58
C THR A 50 -30.58 12.26 -32.52
N HIS A 51 -31.37 11.83 -33.49
CA HIS A 51 -32.11 12.73 -34.37
C HIS A 51 -33.54 12.90 -33.87
N GLN A 52 -34.13 14.07 -34.11
CA GLN A 52 -35.53 14.38 -33.83
C GLN A 52 -36.20 14.87 -35.11
N VAL A 53 -37.46 14.51 -35.34
CA VAL A 53 -38.25 15.09 -36.43
C VAL A 53 -38.70 16.48 -35.99
N ARG A 54 -38.31 17.51 -36.73
CA ARG A 54 -38.86 18.87 -36.61
C ARG A 54 -39.70 19.18 -37.83
N PHE A 55 -40.88 19.72 -37.59
CA PHE A 55 -41.75 20.25 -38.64
C PHE A 55 -41.30 21.68 -38.96
N LEU A 56 -40.74 21.87 -40.16
CA LEU A 56 -40.20 23.16 -40.62
C LEU A 56 -41.09 23.74 -41.74
N PRO A 57 -41.31 25.07 -41.79
CA PRO A 57 -42.04 25.69 -42.88
C PRO A 57 -41.28 25.51 -44.20
N ASN A 58 -42.02 25.37 -45.30
CA ASN A 58 -41.44 25.16 -46.63
C ASN A 58 -41.00 26.52 -47.22
N PRO A 59 -39.71 26.71 -47.60
CA PRO A 59 -39.16 28.04 -47.89
C PRO A 59 -39.73 28.70 -49.16
N ASN A 60 -40.31 27.92 -50.09
CA ASN A 60 -40.81 28.43 -51.36
C ASN A 60 -42.22 29.08 -51.27
N ASN A 61 -42.72 29.41 -50.07
CA ASN A 61 -44.13 29.75 -49.87
C ASN A 61 -44.38 31.04 -49.05
N GLU A 62 -43.49 32.03 -49.14
CA GLU A 62 -43.66 33.36 -48.51
C GLU A 62 -44.76 34.24 -49.16
N SER A 63 -45.67 33.68 -49.96
CA SER A 63 -46.64 34.47 -50.73
C SER A 63 -47.97 33.75 -50.99
N LYS A 64 -48.80 33.64 -49.93
CA LYS A 64 -50.19 34.15 -49.92
C LYS A 64 -50.83 34.03 -48.54
N ALA A 65 -51.69 35.01 -48.22
CA ALA A 65 -52.52 34.97 -47.02
C ALA A 65 -53.60 33.88 -47.12
N SER A 66 -54.17 33.51 -45.96
CA SER A 66 -55.38 32.68 -45.84
C SER A 66 -55.28 31.21 -46.29
N GLY A 67 -54.06 30.67 -46.45
CA GLY A 67 -53.79 29.24 -46.62
C GLY A 67 -52.95 28.68 -45.48
N GLY A 68 -53.22 27.44 -45.04
CA GLY A 68 -52.53 26.83 -43.90
C GLY A 68 -51.02 26.60 -44.12
N LEU A 69 -50.22 26.80 -43.08
CA LEU A 69 -48.77 26.58 -43.10
C LEU A 69 -48.43 25.11 -43.42
N MET A 70 -47.97 24.85 -44.65
CA MET A 70 -47.43 23.54 -45.02
C MET A 70 -46.07 23.33 -44.35
N LEU A 71 -46.07 22.47 -43.33
CA LEU A 71 -44.87 22.05 -42.61
C LEU A 71 -44.32 20.75 -43.19
N ARG A 72 -43.01 20.69 -43.45
CA ARG A 72 -42.29 19.48 -43.85
C ARG A 72 -41.64 18.83 -42.63
N PRO A 73 -41.83 17.52 -42.37
CA PRO A 73 -41.03 16.79 -41.40
C PRO A 73 -39.58 16.69 -41.88
N VAL A 74 -38.63 17.18 -41.08
CA VAL A 74 -37.19 17.13 -41.34
C VAL A 74 -36.51 16.47 -40.15
N SER A 75 -35.66 15.46 -40.41
CA SER A 75 -34.81 14.86 -39.39
C SER A 75 -33.64 15.78 -39.06
N VAL A 76 -33.53 16.24 -37.82
CA VAL A 76 -32.51 17.19 -37.35
C VAL A 76 -31.74 16.58 -36.18
N PRO A 77 -30.40 16.62 -36.16
CA PRO A 77 -29.62 16.12 -35.03
C PRO A 77 -29.85 16.95 -33.75
N VAL A 78 -29.94 16.27 -32.60
CA VAL A 78 -30.12 16.90 -31.28
C VAL A 78 -28.76 17.33 -30.73
N LEU A 79 -28.36 18.58 -31.04
CA LEU A 79 -27.06 19.12 -30.64
C LEU A 79 -26.94 19.49 -29.14
N SER A 80 -28.03 19.47 -28.37
CA SER A 80 -28.02 19.83 -26.93
C SER A 80 -27.25 18.86 -26.02
N LYS A 81 -26.75 17.74 -26.57
CA LYS A 81 -25.84 16.79 -25.91
C LYS A 81 -24.52 16.61 -26.68
N HIS A 82 -24.20 17.52 -27.58
CA HIS A 82 -22.95 17.47 -28.35
C HIS A 82 -21.77 17.96 -27.47
N PRO A 83 -20.59 17.32 -27.50
CA PRO A 83 -19.46 17.71 -26.64
C PRO A 83 -19.01 19.17 -26.78
N LEU A 84 -19.17 19.79 -27.96
CA LEU A 84 -18.89 21.23 -28.17
C LEU A 84 -19.89 22.17 -27.48
N VAL A 85 -21.04 21.65 -27.01
CA VAL A 85 -22.11 22.41 -26.32
C VAL A 85 -22.11 22.10 -24.82
N THR A 86 -21.92 20.83 -24.43
CA THR A 86 -21.93 20.40 -23.02
C THR A 86 -20.56 20.39 -22.36
N GLY A 87 -19.48 20.50 -23.13
CA GLY A 87 -18.13 20.17 -22.67
C GLY A 87 -17.89 18.66 -22.56
N PRO A 88 -16.74 18.25 -22.00
CA PRO A 88 -16.38 16.85 -21.77
C PRO A 88 -17.28 16.17 -20.74
N GLU A 89 -17.52 14.86 -20.90
CA GLU A 89 -18.41 14.08 -20.02
C GLU A 89 -17.84 13.94 -18.59
N PHE A 90 -16.50 13.99 -18.44
CA PHE A 90 -15.82 13.98 -17.15
C PHE A 90 -14.92 15.20 -16.97
N GLN A 91 -15.10 15.94 -15.87
CA GLN A 91 -14.30 17.12 -15.53
C GLN A 91 -13.35 16.91 -14.32
N HIS A 92 -13.68 15.98 -13.42
CA HIS A 92 -12.91 15.63 -12.22
C HIS A 92 -13.08 14.12 -11.96
N LEU A 93 -11.99 13.40 -11.67
CA LEU A 93 -12.02 12.00 -11.26
C LEU A 93 -11.60 11.87 -9.79
N LYS A 94 -12.29 11.04 -9.02
CA LYS A 94 -11.96 10.82 -7.61
C LYS A 94 -10.70 9.95 -7.48
N VAL A 95 -9.52 10.58 -7.55
CA VAL A 95 -8.20 9.91 -7.42
C VAL A 95 -7.68 10.03 -5.99
N GLY A 96 -7.65 8.91 -5.27
CA GLY A 96 -7.09 8.81 -3.92
C GLY A 96 -5.61 8.41 -3.94
N VAL A 97 -4.92 8.79 -2.87
CA VAL A 97 -3.50 8.51 -2.63
C VAL A 97 -3.39 7.82 -1.27
N GLY A 98 -2.64 6.72 -1.23
CA GLY A 98 -2.39 5.92 -0.03
C GLY A 98 -1.43 6.57 0.96
N HIS A 99 -0.63 5.75 1.65
CA HIS A 99 0.39 6.26 2.55
C HIS A 99 1.38 7.15 1.80
N ARG A 100 1.42 8.43 2.17
CA ARG A 100 2.08 9.50 1.41
C ARG A 100 3.60 9.41 1.57
N LEU A 101 4.31 9.83 0.53
CA LEU A 101 5.75 10.04 0.55
C LEU A 101 6.02 11.55 0.52
N ASP A 102 6.98 12.01 1.33
CA ASP A 102 7.46 13.39 1.27
C ASP A 102 8.19 13.70 -0.05
N THR A 103 8.54 14.97 -0.27
CA THR A 103 9.12 15.43 -1.53
C THR A 103 10.44 14.72 -1.87
N SER A 104 11.34 14.55 -0.89
CA SER A 104 12.67 13.97 -1.06
C SER A 104 12.69 12.44 -1.13
N SER A 105 11.73 11.72 -0.53
CA SER A 105 11.65 10.26 -0.67
C SER A 105 11.19 9.84 -2.08
N SER A 106 11.55 8.64 -2.51
CA SER A 106 11.13 8.03 -3.77
C SER A 106 10.44 6.67 -3.54
N GLY A 107 9.96 6.03 -4.61
CA GLY A 107 9.50 4.64 -4.58
C GLY A 107 8.03 4.44 -4.91
N VAL A 108 7.49 3.30 -4.48
CA VAL A 108 6.09 2.90 -4.71
C VAL A 108 5.13 3.89 -4.05
N LEU A 109 4.13 4.36 -4.78
CA LEU A 109 2.99 5.13 -4.28
C LEU A 109 1.69 4.45 -4.71
N VAL A 110 0.94 3.89 -3.76
CA VAL A 110 -0.36 3.26 -4.03
C VAL A 110 -1.43 4.33 -4.21
N MET A 111 -2.28 4.15 -5.20
CA MET A 111 -3.33 5.08 -5.59
C MET A 111 -4.60 4.32 -5.97
N ALA A 112 -5.73 5.02 -6.00
CA ALA A 112 -7.02 4.45 -6.38
C ALA A 112 -7.89 5.42 -7.17
N VAL A 113 -8.83 4.88 -7.95
CA VAL A 113 -9.81 5.65 -8.74
C VAL A 113 -11.22 5.27 -8.33
N GLY A 114 -12.11 6.27 -8.19
CA GLY A 114 -13.55 6.07 -7.99
C GLY A 114 -13.89 5.26 -6.73
N ASN A 115 -14.64 4.18 -6.90
CA ASN A 115 -14.96 3.23 -5.83
C ASN A 115 -13.73 2.52 -5.24
N GLY A 116 -12.62 2.44 -5.98
CA GLY A 116 -11.34 1.91 -5.48
C GLY A 116 -10.84 2.59 -4.21
N ASN A 117 -11.20 3.86 -3.98
CA ASN A 117 -10.84 4.61 -2.77
C ASN A 117 -11.37 3.97 -1.48
N LYS A 118 -12.51 3.26 -1.53
CA LYS A 118 -13.01 2.49 -0.36
C LYS A 118 -12.08 1.32 -0.03
N ILE A 119 -11.52 0.69 -1.06
CA ILE A 119 -10.56 -0.42 -0.93
C ILE A 119 -9.19 0.10 -0.45
N LEU A 120 -8.79 1.29 -0.91
CA LEU A 120 -7.58 1.99 -0.43
C LEU A 120 -7.67 2.29 1.08
N ASN A 121 -8.80 2.85 1.53
CA ASN A 121 -9.02 3.14 2.94
C ASN A 121 -9.04 1.86 3.80
N ASN A 122 -9.64 0.78 3.29
CA ASN A 122 -9.61 -0.53 3.95
C ASN A 122 -8.18 -1.12 4.04
N LEU A 123 -7.36 -0.97 2.99
CA LEU A 123 -5.97 -1.45 2.95
C LEU A 123 -5.10 -0.78 4.04
N TYR A 124 -5.27 0.51 4.29
CA TYR A 124 -4.54 1.24 5.34
C TYR A 124 -5.24 1.28 6.70
N GLY A 125 -6.50 0.84 6.78
CA GLY A 125 -7.16 0.51 8.05
C GLY A 125 -6.70 -0.84 8.62
N ILE A 126 -6.16 -1.72 7.78
CA ILE A 126 -5.41 -2.91 8.17
C ILE A 126 -3.93 -2.52 8.35
N GLN A 127 -3.25 -3.15 9.31
CA GLN A 127 -1.81 -2.95 9.59
C GLN A 127 -0.94 -3.44 8.41
N THR A 128 -0.80 -2.58 7.40
CA THR A 128 -0.05 -2.90 6.17
C THR A 128 1.44 -2.58 6.34
N THR A 129 2.30 -3.59 6.25
CA THR A 129 3.76 -3.44 6.26
C THR A 129 4.27 -2.69 5.03
N ARG A 130 5.33 -1.90 5.24
CA ARG A 130 6.00 -1.11 4.20
C ARG A 130 7.50 -1.37 4.28
N ASP A 131 8.13 -1.44 3.11
CA ASP A 131 9.56 -1.77 2.99
C ASP A 131 10.28 -0.62 2.32
N TYR A 132 11.44 -0.26 2.86
CA TYR A 132 12.25 0.86 2.42
C TYR A 132 13.71 0.44 2.25
N THR A 133 14.33 0.95 1.19
CA THR A 133 15.78 1.07 1.12
C THR A 133 16.17 2.45 1.65
N LEU A 134 17.06 2.50 2.63
CA LEU A 134 17.63 3.74 3.17
C LEU A 134 19.10 3.82 2.77
N GLU A 135 19.50 4.94 2.18
CA GLU A 135 20.88 5.26 1.84
C GLU A 135 21.45 6.21 2.89
N GLY A 136 22.52 5.80 3.56
CA GLY A 136 23.18 6.52 4.65
C GLY A 136 24.62 6.90 4.31
N GLU A 137 25.12 7.95 4.96
CA GLU A 137 26.51 8.37 4.94
C GLU A 137 26.98 8.70 6.36
N PHE A 138 28.15 8.18 6.75
CA PHE A 138 28.82 8.46 8.02
C PHE A 138 29.70 9.71 7.96
N GLY A 139 30.07 10.23 9.14
CA GLY A 139 30.95 11.38 9.32
C GLY A 139 30.27 12.74 9.21
N MET A 140 28.93 12.79 9.08
CA MET A 140 28.18 14.04 8.92
C MET A 140 26.78 13.97 9.57
N ALA A 141 26.43 14.98 10.36
CA ALA A 141 25.06 15.24 10.82
C ALA A 141 24.49 16.53 10.23
N THR A 142 23.17 16.56 10.06
CA THR A 142 22.43 17.69 9.47
C THR A 142 21.12 17.93 10.24
N HIS A 143 20.65 19.18 10.29
CA HIS A 143 19.55 19.59 11.16
C HIS A 143 18.27 18.75 11.02
N ASP A 144 17.87 18.44 9.78
CA ASP A 144 16.63 17.69 9.50
C ASP A 144 16.90 16.22 9.15
N PHE A 145 18.08 15.70 9.50
CA PHE A 145 18.57 14.36 9.15
C PHE A 145 18.57 14.08 7.63
N THR A 146 18.62 15.14 6.81
CA THR A 146 18.62 15.09 5.34
C THR A 146 19.90 15.72 4.79
N HIS A 147 20.53 15.03 3.83
CA HIS A 147 21.75 15.51 3.16
C HIS A 147 21.63 16.91 2.51
N THR A 148 20.41 17.38 2.22
CA THR A 148 20.17 18.74 1.68
C THR A 148 20.12 19.84 2.76
N SER A 149 19.94 19.48 4.04
CA SER A 149 19.84 20.44 5.15
C SER A 149 21.22 20.85 5.70
N ARG A 150 21.28 21.98 6.43
CA ARG A 150 22.54 22.52 6.96
C ARG A 150 23.29 21.48 7.80
N VAL A 151 24.57 21.31 7.51
CA VAL A 151 25.50 20.51 8.32
C VAL A 151 25.64 21.13 9.71
N VAL A 152 25.44 20.30 10.74
CA VAL A 152 25.54 20.67 12.16
C VAL A 152 26.87 20.20 12.73
N GLU A 153 27.30 18.99 12.37
CA GLU A 153 28.47 18.32 12.93
C GLU A 153 29.15 17.45 11.88
N ARG A 154 30.47 17.24 12.03
CA ARG A 154 31.25 16.25 11.30
C ARG A 154 32.07 15.42 12.29
N SER A 155 32.24 14.14 12.00
CA SER A 155 32.95 13.18 12.86
C SER A 155 33.81 12.23 12.03
N THR A 156 34.70 11.49 12.68
CA THR A 156 35.42 10.36 12.07
C THR A 156 34.52 9.13 11.99
N TYR A 157 34.85 8.22 11.06
CA TYR A 157 34.11 6.98 10.82
C TYR A 157 35.00 5.76 10.60
N ASP A 158 36.33 5.93 10.66
CA ASP A 158 37.35 4.91 10.39
C ASP A 158 37.30 3.75 11.41
N HIS A 159 36.73 3.99 12.58
CA HIS A 159 36.50 2.98 13.62
C HIS A 159 35.24 2.13 13.40
N ILE A 160 34.41 2.42 12.39
CA ILE A 160 33.16 1.71 12.13
C ILE A 160 33.43 0.48 11.25
N THR A 161 33.23 -0.71 11.82
CA THR A 161 33.29 -1.99 11.09
C THR A 161 31.89 -2.55 10.87
N GLN A 162 31.75 -3.47 9.91
CA GLN A 162 30.47 -4.13 9.63
C GLN A 162 29.92 -4.86 10.87
N GLU A 163 30.77 -5.52 11.66
CA GLU A 163 30.35 -6.16 12.91
C GLU A 163 29.73 -5.16 13.92
N LYS A 164 30.29 -3.94 14.04
CA LYS A 164 29.74 -2.92 14.94
C LYS A 164 28.38 -2.46 14.42
N MET A 165 28.25 -2.27 13.11
CA MET A 165 26.99 -1.96 12.44
C MET A 165 25.93 -3.02 12.77
N GLU A 166 26.22 -4.29 12.53
CA GLU A 166 25.30 -5.40 12.75
C GLU A 166 24.85 -5.54 14.22
N ARG A 167 25.77 -5.35 15.18
CA ARG A 167 25.42 -5.31 16.61
C ARG A 167 24.44 -4.18 16.96
N VAL A 168 24.62 -3.00 16.38
CA VAL A 168 23.70 -1.85 16.57
C VAL A 168 22.34 -2.12 15.90
N LEU A 169 22.30 -2.71 14.70
CA LEU A 169 21.04 -3.07 14.05
C LEU A 169 20.27 -4.11 14.88
N ALA A 170 20.94 -5.16 15.38
CA ALA A 170 20.31 -6.18 16.22
C ALA A 170 19.77 -5.62 17.55
N MET A 171 20.48 -4.65 18.16
CA MET A 171 20.00 -3.93 19.34
C MET A 171 18.71 -3.14 19.04
N LEU A 172 18.66 -2.44 17.90
CA LEU A 172 17.48 -1.70 17.46
C LEU A 172 16.31 -2.63 17.11
N GLU A 173 16.56 -3.78 16.50
CA GLU A 173 15.53 -4.81 16.29
C GLU A 173 14.97 -5.32 17.62
N GLY A 174 15.82 -5.66 18.60
CA GLY A 174 15.38 -6.08 19.93
C GLY A 174 14.54 -5.02 20.66
N ALA A 175 14.92 -3.75 20.57
CA ALA A 175 14.15 -2.63 21.10
C ALA A 175 12.77 -2.49 20.42
N ASN A 176 12.71 -2.65 19.10
CA ASN A 176 11.45 -2.60 18.34
C ASN A 176 10.57 -3.83 18.57
N GLN A 177 11.14 -5.03 18.77
CA GLN A 177 10.38 -6.22 19.20
C GLN A 177 9.76 -6.02 20.58
N LYS A 178 10.48 -5.40 21.53
CA LYS A 178 9.90 -5.01 22.83
C LYS A 178 8.75 -4.03 22.65
N ALA A 179 8.94 -2.97 21.84
CA ALA A 179 7.88 -2.01 21.54
C ALA A 179 6.64 -2.69 20.91
N LEU A 180 6.84 -3.60 19.95
CA LEU A 180 5.75 -4.36 19.31
C LEU A 180 4.89 -5.12 20.34
N ARG A 181 5.52 -5.78 21.32
CA ARG A 181 4.82 -6.46 22.44
C ARG A 181 4.15 -5.51 23.44
N THR A 182 4.58 -4.26 23.51
CA THR A 182 3.96 -3.22 24.38
C THR A 182 2.81 -2.49 23.68
N TYR A 183 2.82 -2.44 22.34
CA TYR A 183 1.77 -1.79 21.55
C TYR A 183 0.76 -2.78 20.94
N SER A 184 0.91 -4.09 21.11
CA SER A 184 -0.17 -5.05 20.89
C SER A 184 -1.23 -4.94 21.99
N SER A 185 -2.50 -4.82 21.61
CA SER A 185 -3.66 -4.76 22.53
C SER A 185 -3.97 -6.07 23.25
N VAL A 186 -3.38 -7.18 22.80
CA VAL A 186 -3.60 -8.54 23.28
C VAL A 186 -2.37 -9.02 24.06
N ASP A 187 -2.57 -9.72 25.18
CA ASP A 187 -1.48 -10.35 25.92
C ASP A 187 -0.78 -11.39 25.03
N MET A 188 0.52 -11.21 24.82
CA MET A 188 1.38 -12.06 24.01
C MET A 188 1.46 -13.52 24.49
N ASN A 189 1.07 -13.79 25.74
CA ASN A 189 1.00 -15.15 26.30
C ASN A 189 -0.37 -15.82 26.11
N SER A 190 -1.37 -15.10 25.57
CA SER A 190 -2.73 -15.61 25.40
C SER A 190 -2.89 -16.45 24.14
N GLN A 191 -3.90 -17.33 24.17
CA GLN A 191 -4.34 -18.09 22.98
C GLN A 191 -4.82 -17.15 21.85
N GLU A 192 -5.37 -15.97 22.18
CA GLU A 192 -5.78 -14.98 21.19
C GLU A 192 -4.57 -14.40 20.43
N ALA A 193 -3.47 -14.09 21.11
CA ALA A 193 -2.24 -13.64 20.45
C ALA A 193 -1.67 -14.72 19.53
N TYR A 194 -1.69 -15.99 19.94
CA TYR A 194 -1.31 -17.11 19.08
C TYR A 194 -2.21 -17.23 17.84
N GLU A 195 -3.53 -17.17 18.01
CA GLU A 195 -4.47 -17.19 16.90
C GLU A 195 -4.28 -16.00 15.94
N LEU A 196 -4.05 -14.79 16.45
CA LEU A 196 -3.76 -13.62 15.64
C LEU A 196 -2.40 -13.74 14.92
N ALA A 197 -1.38 -14.34 15.54
CA ALA A 197 -0.10 -14.61 14.90
C ALA A 197 -0.25 -15.60 13.73
N VAL A 198 -0.95 -16.72 13.93
CA VAL A 198 -1.25 -17.71 12.88
C VAL A 198 -2.08 -17.11 11.75
N LYS A 199 -3.03 -16.20 12.06
CA LYS A 199 -3.82 -15.46 11.06
C LYS A 199 -3.02 -14.34 10.35
N GLY A 200 -1.82 -14.01 10.81
CA GLY A 200 -1.01 -12.89 10.30
C GLY A 200 -1.61 -11.52 10.61
N LEU A 201 -2.37 -11.42 11.71
CA LEU A 201 -3.08 -10.22 12.18
C LEU A 201 -2.52 -9.65 13.49
N LEU A 202 -1.59 -10.35 14.16
CA LEU A 202 -0.92 -9.84 15.35
C LEU A 202 0.03 -8.69 14.99
N GLY A 203 -0.19 -7.53 15.60
CA GLY A 203 0.66 -6.36 15.45
C GLY A 203 0.13 -5.15 16.22
N PRO A 204 0.73 -3.97 16.05
CA PRO A 204 0.60 -2.86 16.99
C PRO A 204 -0.67 -2.03 16.76
N ASP A 205 -1.36 -1.72 17.84
CA ASP A 205 -2.74 -1.24 17.82
C ASP A 205 -2.87 0.22 17.36
N GLY A 206 -3.74 0.45 16.39
CA GLY A 206 -4.14 1.77 15.90
C GLY A 206 -2.98 2.75 15.64
N LYS A 207 -2.89 3.79 16.47
CA LYS A 207 -1.90 4.88 16.39
C LYS A 207 -0.65 4.56 17.23
N SER A 208 -0.06 3.37 17.04
CA SER A 208 1.21 3.03 17.67
C SER A 208 2.32 4.02 17.26
N VAL A 209 3.44 4.01 18.00
CA VAL A 209 4.70 4.56 17.48
C VAL A 209 5.13 3.80 16.20
N PRO A 210 5.97 4.40 15.35
CA PRO A 210 6.69 3.68 14.30
C PRO A 210 7.42 2.46 14.87
N ILE A 211 7.23 1.29 14.26
CA ILE A 211 7.88 0.03 14.67
C ILE A 211 8.62 -0.56 13.48
N LEU A 212 9.89 -0.88 13.68
CA LEU A 212 10.74 -1.60 12.72
C LEU A 212 10.57 -3.11 12.95
N THR A 213 9.98 -3.81 12.00
CA THR A 213 9.77 -5.27 12.05
C THR A 213 10.95 -6.06 11.47
N GLY A 214 11.90 -5.38 10.83
CA GLY A 214 13.16 -5.96 10.35
C GLY A 214 14.09 -4.89 9.78
N LEU A 215 15.39 -5.01 10.02
CA LEU A 215 16.41 -3.99 9.80
C LEU A 215 17.76 -4.63 9.45
N ARG A 216 18.11 -4.68 8.17
CA ARG A 216 19.34 -5.33 7.68
C ARG A 216 20.25 -4.36 6.92
N CYS A 217 21.56 -4.57 7.00
CA CYS A 217 22.51 -3.92 6.09
C CYS A 217 22.63 -4.75 4.80
N ILE A 218 22.43 -4.12 3.63
CA ILE A 218 22.58 -4.74 2.31
C ILE A 218 23.97 -4.46 1.74
N ARG A 219 24.51 -3.27 2.02
CA ARG A 219 25.78 -2.78 1.48
C ARG A 219 26.46 -1.90 2.51
N PHE A 220 27.69 -2.25 2.87
CA PHE A 220 28.54 -1.50 3.79
C PHE A 220 29.84 -1.14 3.08
N GLN A 221 30.01 0.14 2.70
CA GLN A 221 31.18 0.67 1.99
C GLN A 221 31.50 2.08 2.49
N PRO A 222 32.08 2.22 3.70
CA PRO A 222 32.26 3.49 4.39
C PRO A 222 32.88 4.60 3.51
N PRO A 223 32.38 5.86 3.61
CA PRO A 223 31.36 6.33 4.54
C PRO A 223 29.92 5.91 4.16
N HIS A 224 29.69 5.28 3.02
CA HIS A 224 28.35 4.95 2.51
C HIS A 224 27.82 3.61 3.03
N PHE A 225 26.52 3.55 3.28
CA PHE A 225 25.83 2.29 3.59
C PHE A 225 24.38 2.27 3.06
N THR A 226 23.82 1.06 2.95
CA THR A 226 22.46 0.85 2.47
C THR A 226 21.73 -0.15 3.36
N LEU A 227 20.62 0.28 3.94
CA LEU A 227 19.76 -0.54 4.78
C LEU A 227 18.50 -0.98 4.04
N GLU A 228 18.02 -2.18 4.33
CA GLU A 228 16.62 -2.55 4.12
C GLU A 228 15.89 -2.47 5.46
N VAL A 229 14.74 -1.79 5.45
CA VAL A 229 13.91 -1.57 6.64
C VAL A 229 12.49 -1.98 6.33
N GLN A 230 11.96 -2.91 7.10
CA GLN A 230 10.55 -3.30 7.10
C GLN A 230 9.89 -2.70 8.34
N CYS A 231 8.76 -2.03 8.16
CA CYS A 231 8.15 -1.25 9.25
C CYS A 231 6.64 -1.08 9.15
N LEU A 232 6.08 -0.63 10.27
CA LEU A 232 4.69 -0.31 10.51
C LEU A 232 4.59 1.11 11.11
N ASN A 233 3.50 1.80 10.77
CA ASN A 233 3.13 3.13 11.30
C ASN A 233 4.24 4.20 11.24
N GLU A 234 5.14 4.09 10.26
CA GLU A 234 6.32 4.92 10.09
C GLU A 234 6.06 6.27 9.40
N THR A 235 6.99 7.20 9.55
CA THR A 235 7.09 8.40 8.70
C THR A 235 8.47 8.47 8.06
N GLN A 236 8.59 9.16 6.92
CA GLN A 236 9.90 9.28 6.25
C GLN A 236 10.89 10.14 7.07
N LYS A 237 10.40 11.06 7.93
CA LYS A 237 11.26 11.75 8.91
C LYS A 237 11.77 10.80 10.00
N TYR A 238 10.94 9.87 10.49
CA TYR A 238 11.38 8.85 11.44
C TYR A 238 12.46 7.94 10.84
N LEU A 239 12.30 7.45 9.61
CA LEU A 239 13.32 6.62 8.94
C LEU A 239 14.68 7.33 8.81
N ARG A 240 14.69 8.65 8.63
CA ARG A 240 15.94 9.45 8.63
C ARG A 240 16.53 9.63 10.03
N LYS A 241 15.68 9.76 11.06
CA LYS A 241 16.11 9.77 12.47
C LYS A 241 16.80 8.45 12.85
N VAL A 242 16.25 7.31 12.43
CA VAL A 242 16.86 5.98 12.66
C VAL A 242 18.26 5.89 12.05
N VAL A 243 18.47 6.40 10.82
CA VAL A 243 19.81 6.45 10.21
C VAL A 243 20.78 7.31 11.04
N HIS A 244 20.31 8.41 11.60
CA HIS A 244 21.12 9.28 12.46
C HIS A 244 21.43 8.62 13.82
N GLU A 245 20.45 7.98 14.46
CA GLU A 245 20.58 7.24 15.72
C GLU A 245 21.60 6.10 15.60
N ILE A 246 21.58 5.35 14.49
CA ILE A 246 22.61 4.33 14.19
C ILE A 246 24.01 4.94 14.17
N GLY A 247 24.18 6.16 13.64
CA GLY A 247 25.45 6.88 13.68
C GLY A 247 25.93 7.16 15.10
N LEU A 248 25.02 7.65 15.97
CA LEU A 248 25.32 7.99 17.37
C LEU A 248 25.72 6.75 18.19
N GLU A 249 25.00 5.64 18.05
CA GLU A 249 25.33 4.36 18.71
C GLU A 249 26.70 3.82 18.26
N LEU A 250 27.11 4.09 17.03
CA LEU A 250 28.44 3.78 16.50
C LEU A 250 29.52 4.80 16.90
N ARG A 251 29.20 5.75 17.81
CA ARG A 251 30.07 6.85 18.26
C ARG A 251 30.61 7.68 17.10
N SER A 252 29.71 8.03 16.18
CA SER A 252 29.97 8.84 15.00
C SER A 252 28.70 9.67 14.70
N THR A 253 28.63 10.27 13.52
CA THR A 253 27.42 10.93 13.02
C THR A 253 27.04 10.35 11.66
N ALA A 254 25.74 10.25 11.41
CA ALA A 254 25.22 9.79 10.13
C ALA A 254 24.06 10.67 9.64
N VAL A 255 23.92 10.71 8.32
CA VAL A 255 22.86 11.43 7.58
C VAL A 255 22.24 10.52 6.53
N CYS A 256 20.93 10.67 6.32
CA CYS A 256 20.25 9.96 5.23
C CYS A 256 20.33 10.77 3.92
N LYS A 257 20.87 10.13 2.88
CA LYS A 257 20.90 10.62 1.49
C LYS A 257 19.59 10.33 0.77
N GLY A 258 19.06 9.12 0.92
CA GLY A 258 17.92 8.63 0.16
C GLY A 258 16.99 7.75 0.99
N VAL A 259 15.68 7.97 0.83
CA VAL A 259 14.62 7.10 1.36
C VAL A 259 13.81 6.61 0.16
N ARG A 260 13.80 5.30 -0.10
CA ARG A 260 13.11 4.70 -1.25
C ARG A 260 12.17 3.60 -0.82
N ARG A 261 10.86 3.79 -0.95
CA ARG A 261 9.88 2.73 -0.65
C ARG A 261 9.90 1.64 -1.73
N THR A 262 10.28 0.42 -1.37
CA THR A 262 10.36 -0.75 -2.26
C THR A 262 9.05 -1.55 -2.28
N ARG A 263 8.31 -1.57 -1.16
CA ARG A 263 7.00 -2.22 -1.01
C ARG A 263 6.03 -1.36 -0.21
N ASP A 264 4.75 -1.39 -0.59
CA ASP A 264 3.63 -0.87 0.19
C ASP A 264 2.51 -1.93 0.18
N GLY A 265 2.52 -2.79 1.21
CA GLY A 265 1.69 -3.99 1.28
C GLY A 265 1.86 -4.93 0.08
N PHE A 266 0.78 -5.09 -0.69
CA PHE A 266 0.74 -5.98 -1.87
C PHE A 266 1.41 -5.40 -3.11
N PHE A 267 1.85 -4.12 -3.08
CA PHE A 267 2.43 -3.43 -4.22
C PHE A 267 3.94 -3.30 -4.07
N THR A 268 4.70 -3.79 -5.06
CA THR A 268 6.17 -3.67 -5.11
C THR A 268 6.61 -2.76 -6.26
N LEU A 269 7.90 -2.45 -6.33
CA LEU A 269 8.50 -1.72 -7.47
C LEU A 269 8.18 -2.36 -8.84
N GLN A 270 7.94 -3.67 -8.92
CA GLN A 270 7.62 -4.38 -10.18
C GLN A 270 6.16 -4.20 -10.64
N ASP A 271 5.29 -3.66 -9.79
CA ASP A 271 3.91 -3.29 -10.15
C ASP A 271 3.75 -1.77 -10.38
N ALA A 272 4.79 -0.97 -10.08
CA ALA A 272 4.72 0.49 -10.04
C ALA A 272 4.93 1.14 -11.42
N LEU A 273 3.89 1.79 -11.96
CA LEU A 273 3.95 2.49 -13.24
C LEU A 273 4.89 3.72 -13.18
N THR A 274 5.88 3.76 -14.07
CA THR A 274 6.78 4.93 -14.23
C THR A 274 6.07 6.07 -14.96
N ARG A 275 6.65 7.28 -14.96
CA ARG A 275 6.03 8.52 -15.48
C ARG A 275 5.48 8.40 -16.91
N ASN A 276 6.14 7.61 -17.76
CA ASN A 276 5.74 7.42 -19.16
C ASN A 276 4.50 6.53 -19.29
N HIS A 277 4.24 5.67 -18.30
CA HIS A 277 3.11 4.74 -18.21
C HIS A 277 2.01 5.25 -17.27
N TRP A 278 1.86 6.57 -17.14
CA TRP A 278 0.72 7.18 -16.44
C TRP A 278 -0.47 7.41 -17.39
N SER A 279 -0.64 6.58 -18.43
CA SER A 279 -1.80 6.63 -19.32
C SER A 279 -2.99 5.87 -18.71
N ALA A 280 -4.20 6.17 -19.18
CA ALA A 280 -5.39 5.43 -18.76
C ALA A 280 -5.37 3.96 -19.22
N ALA A 281 -4.67 3.63 -20.31
CA ALA A 281 -4.53 2.25 -20.78
C ALA A 281 -3.58 1.43 -19.90
N ASP A 282 -2.50 2.03 -19.39
CA ASP A 282 -1.59 1.38 -18.44
C ASP A 282 -2.23 1.19 -17.07
N VAL A 283 -2.93 2.22 -16.55
CA VAL A 283 -3.64 2.16 -15.26
C VAL A 283 -4.77 1.12 -15.31
N LEU A 284 -5.51 1.04 -16.41
CA LEU A 284 -6.50 -0.01 -16.66
C LEU A 284 -5.90 -1.42 -16.53
N GLN A 285 -4.74 -1.65 -17.16
CA GLN A 285 -4.04 -2.93 -17.07
C GLN A 285 -3.53 -3.21 -15.65
N ALA A 286 -3.00 -2.21 -14.94
CA ALA A 286 -2.55 -2.36 -13.56
C ALA A 286 -3.70 -2.73 -12.60
N VAL A 287 -4.87 -2.08 -12.73
CA VAL A 287 -6.09 -2.39 -11.96
C VAL A 287 -6.58 -3.82 -12.27
N GLN A 288 -6.56 -4.25 -13.53
CA GLN A 288 -6.92 -5.61 -13.93
C GLN A 288 -5.91 -6.66 -13.41
N LYS A 289 -4.60 -6.35 -13.41
CA LYS A 289 -3.51 -7.18 -12.87
C LYS A 289 -3.68 -7.39 -11.36
N TYR A 290 -3.93 -6.31 -10.61
CA TYR A 290 -4.20 -6.37 -9.16
C TYR A 290 -5.46 -7.18 -8.85
N SER A 291 -6.56 -6.93 -9.55
CA SER A 291 -7.83 -7.64 -9.35
C SER A 291 -7.69 -9.15 -9.61
N SER A 292 -6.94 -9.52 -10.64
CA SER A 292 -6.60 -10.90 -10.97
C SER A 292 -5.71 -11.56 -9.91
N LYS A 293 -4.67 -10.86 -9.43
CA LYS A 293 -3.81 -11.31 -8.30
C LYS A 293 -4.65 -11.59 -7.05
N LYS A 294 -5.56 -10.67 -6.68
CA LYS A 294 -6.43 -10.79 -5.50
C LYS A 294 -7.39 -11.98 -5.59
N ASN A 295 -7.99 -12.21 -6.76
CA ASN A 295 -8.91 -13.34 -6.98
C ASN A 295 -8.17 -14.69 -7.00
N LYS A 296 -6.96 -14.77 -7.57
CA LYS A 296 -6.11 -15.98 -7.46
C LYS A 296 -5.75 -16.28 -6.01
N LYS A 297 -5.29 -15.28 -5.24
CA LYS A 297 -4.90 -15.48 -3.83
C LYS A 297 -6.07 -15.91 -2.94
N LYS A 298 -7.29 -15.41 -3.19
CA LYS A 298 -8.52 -15.89 -2.53
C LYS A 298 -8.82 -17.37 -2.82
N LYS A 299 -8.67 -17.82 -4.08
CA LYS A 299 -8.90 -19.22 -4.46
C LYS A 299 -7.87 -20.18 -3.86
N SER A 300 -6.60 -19.77 -3.74
CA SER A 300 -5.58 -20.58 -3.06
C SER A 300 -5.80 -20.67 -1.55
N SER A 301 -6.30 -19.61 -0.90
CA SER A 301 -6.60 -19.63 0.54
C SER A 301 -7.89 -20.39 0.90
N SER A 302 -8.71 -20.76 -0.09
CA SER A 302 -9.95 -21.54 0.10
C SER A 302 -9.83 -22.99 -0.39
N GLY A 303 -8.60 -23.47 -0.67
CA GLY A 303 -8.35 -24.77 -1.30
C GLY A 303 -7.85 -25.88 -0.35
N THR A 304 -7.63 -25.58 0.93
CA THR A 304 -6.95 -26.48 1.87
C THR A 304 -7.78 -26.70 3.14
N LEU A 305 -8.94 -27.35 3.01
CA LEU A 305 -9.73 -27.80 4.17
C LEU A 305 -10.65 -29.01 3.90
N THR A 306 -10.31 -29.87 2.92
CA THR A 306 -10.96 -31.18 2.70
C THR A 306 -9.94 -32.20 2.19
N ASP A 307 -9.28 -32.93 3.10
CA ASP A 307 -9.31 -34.40 3.06
C ASP A 307 -8.60 -35.07 4.26
N LYS A 308 -9.08 -36.27 4.59
CA LYS A 308 -8.45 -37.31 5.46
C LYS A 308 -8.13 -36.96 6.92
N ALA A 309 -9.09 -37.33 7.79
CA ALA A 309 -8.80 -38.14 8.98
C ALA A 309 -10.06 -38.92 9.40
N THR A 310 -10.32 -40.08 8.77
CA THR A 310 -11.34 -41.04 9.22
C THR A 310 -10.65 -42.16 9.97
N LEU A 311 -10.86 -42.22 11.29
CA LEU A 311 -10.48 -43.35 12.14
C LEU A 311 -11.60 -43.57 13.16
N GLN A 312 -12.35 -44.66 12.97
CA GLN A 312 -13.35 -45.15 13.92
C GLN A 312 -12.78 -46.37 14.65
N THR A 313 -12.61 -46.25 15.96
CA THR A 313 -12.61 -47.35 16.94
C THR A 313 -12.95 -46.70 18.28
N SER A 314 -14.19 -46.76 18.79
CA SER A 314 -14.86 -47.94 19.37
C SER A 314 -14.22 -48.37 20.70
N GLU A 315 -14.54 -47.64 21.77
CA GLU A 315 -14.37 -48.13 23.14
C GLU A 315 -15.57 -49.00 23.51
N GLU A 316 -15.35 -50.24 23.96
CA GLU A 316 -16.22 -50.89 24.93
C GLU A 316 -15.51 -52.06 25.65
N THR A 317 -15.56 -52.03 26.98
CA THR A 317 -15.56 -53.15 27.93
C THR A 317 -14.73 -54.42 27.67
N LEU A 318 -13.75 -54.71 28.55
CA LEU A 318 -13.93 -55.65 29.68
C LEU A 318 -12.70 -55.72 30.61
N ALA A 319 -12.87 -56.32 31.80
CA ALA A 319 -11.87 -56.36 32.87
C ALA A 319 -11.22 -57.75 33.05
N VAL A 320 -10.01 -57.77 33.62
CA VAL A 320 -9.38 -58.85 34.42
C VAL A 320 -8.14 -58.21 35.07
N SER A 321 -8.17 -57.87 36.36
CA SER A 321 -7.91 -58.69 37.56
C SER A 321 -6.43 -58.73 37.99
N GLN A 322 -6.20 -58.26 39.23
CA GLN A 322 -5.14 -58.71 40.17
C GLN A 322 -3.65 -58.47 39.82
N GLU A 323 -2.69 -58.39 40.76
CA GLU A 323 -2.66 -58.06 42.22
C GLU A 323 -1.18 -58.09 42.67
N ASN A 324 -0.83 -57.57 43.87
CA ASN A 324 0.51 -57.64 44.51
C ASN A 324 1.62 -56.78 43.85
N LYS A 325 2.59 -56.17 44.56
CA LYS A 325 2.89 -55.92 46.00
C LYS A 325 3.75 -54.62 46.06
N ALA A 326 3.71 -53.74 47.06
CA ALA A 326 4.11 -53.90 48.48
C ALA A 326 5.63 -54.19 48.63
N ASP A 327 6.47 -53.46 49.37
CA ASP A 327 6.31 -52.22 50.19
C ASP A 327 7.50 -51.27 49.86
N THR A 328 8.08 -50.34 50.65
CA THR A 328 8.01 -49.90 52.07
C THR A 328 8.62 -48.47 52.21
N GLU A 329 8.54 -47.84 53.40
CA GLU A 329 9.50 -46.85 53.97
C GLU A 329 9.66 -45.47 53.26
N GLU A 330 9.44 -44.28 53.84
CA GLU A 330 9.77 -43.69 55.18
C GLU A 330 11.27 -43.78 55.55
N THR A 331 11.96 -42.76 56.09
CA THR A 331 11.53 -41.49 56.73
C THR A 331 12.61 -40.39 56.59
N THR A 332 12.24 -39.13 56.86
CA THR A 332 13.08 -37.98 57.31
C THR A 332 14.56 -37.82 56.90
N THR A 333 14.93 -36.62 56.43
CA THR A 333 15.74 -35.67 57.24
C THR A 333 15.80 -34.26 56.66
N GLU A 334 15.83 -33.26 57.53
CA GLU A 334 16.18 -31.86 57.22
C GLU A 334 17.67 -31.63 57.51
N VAL A 335 18.38 -30.89 56.64
CA VAL A 335 19.60 -30.14 57.01
C VAL A 335 19.61 -28.81 56.24
N GLN A 336 20.13 -27.76 56.87
CA GLN A 336 20.11 -26.36 56.44
C GLN A 336 21.55 -25.82 56.27
N CYS A 337 21.71 -24.69 55.54
CA CYS A 337 22.97 -23.95 55.29
C CYS A 337 23.98 -24.67 54.35
N ASN A 338 24.58 -24.01 53.36
CA ASN A 338 25.05 -22.61 53.29
C ASN A 338 24.58 -21.82 52.06
#